data_AF-A0A1H7N0T9-F1
#
_entry.id   AF-A0A1H7N0T9-F1
#
_cell.length_a   1.000
_cell.length_b   1.000
_cell.length_c   1.000
_cell.angle_alpha   90.00
_cell.angle_beta   90.00
_cell.angle_gamma   90.00
#
_symmetry.space_group_name_H-M   'P 1'
#
loop_
_entity.id
_entity.type
_entity.pdbx_description
1 polymer ?
#
loop_
_entity_poly.entity_id
_entity_poly.type
_entity_poly.pdbx_seq_one_letter_code
_entity_poly.pdbx_strand_id
1 'polypeptide(L)'
;MAPRKTDMPFSLLDGLEPSNNEVIGHRSDDQSQGRSESEGRMRGRGSEHAPARCGSSEPSTDGGSRLCGPRMDAQATIWGHAITDALRDGEASARKAAEDDTKPWTLHADQQTRNILRDEEQRKVSPTTATKYRREYERLRTEGITALDKARTRQHYDLLRTASHYCMETDVRALRASSERARRAGHVDQAQRLTLEAWKLATEMDVQFRQPERKTWKDKADAMRKASAPIVSKSKRDTRAPVPSLAVAALLTTGHHGVKVAERHAERLAVLALFGVRPAELKRGIELETRIDPQTGGHFLAARVKGVKVNAERGQAWRTLVVPVDNAAASGLAAVVQERGGKAVVSMTDADHRSLNRALQRSGLSIYSFRHAVASELKREAIRKPETAARAATFMGHASTRSLMSYGRAAHARGGRRFQARAERQVRSVPVTFKQKTAVREAARATAASATAAPVPNLGALARRLPAPAGLTPPRGPKLPWKR
;
A
#
# COMPACT_ATOMS: atom_id res chain seq x y z
N MET A 1 -33.26 -33.70 -12.98
CA MET A 1 -32.07 -32.89 -13.33
C MET A 1 -32.54 -31.49 -13.70
N ALA A 2 -32.29 -30.49 -12.87
CA ALA A 2 -32.63 -29.10 -13.18
C ALA A 2 -31.57 -28.49 -14.13
N PRO A 3 -31.95 -27.76 -15.18
CA PRO A 3 -31.00 -27.19 -16.13
C PRO A 3 -30.18 -26.05 -15.50
N ARG A 4 -28.89 -25.98 -15.84
CA ARG A 4 -27.96 -24.93 -15.42
C ARG A 4 -28.41 -23.57 -16.00
N LYS A 5 -28.56 -22.57 -15.13
CA LYS A 5 -28.74 -21.14 -15.47
C LYS A 5 -27.47 -20.52 -16.05
N THR A 6 -27.00 -21.01 -17.20
CA THR A 6 -25.95 -20.36 -17.98
C THR A 6 -26.39 -20.39 -19.44
N ASP A 7 -27.14 -19.35 -19.84
CA ASP A 7 -27.23 -18.82 -21.21
C ASP A 7 -28.40 -17.82 -21.29
N MET A 8 -28.27 -16.70 -20.58
CA MET A 8 -29.08 -15.52 -20.93
C MET A 8 -28.24 -14.66 -21.86
N PRO A 9 -28.75 -14.28 -23.05
CA PRO A 9 -28.05 -13.39 -23.97
C PRO A 9 -27.73 -12.06 -23.26
N PHE A 10 -26.50 -11.61 -23.47
CA PHE A 10 -25.94 -10.38 -22.92
C PHE A 10 -26.69 -9.18 -23.53
N SER A 11 -27.71 -8.65 -22.85
CA SER A 11 -28.35 -7.39 -23.25
C SER A 11 -27.44 -6.21 -22.86
N LEU A 12 -26.95 -5.50 -23.88
CA LEU A 12 -25.80 -4.59 -23.86
C LEU A 12 -26.16 -3.10 -23.61
N LEU A 13 -27.43 -2.81 -23.29
CA LEU A 13 -27.98 -1.45 -23.37
C LEU A 13 -27.61 -0.49 -22.24
N ASP A 14 -27.18 -0.97 -21.08
CA ASP A 14 -26.95 -0.06 -19.96
C ASP A 14 -25.55 0.59 -20.03
N GLY A 15 -25.47 1.66 -20.84
CA GLY A 15 -24.49 2.73 -20.63
C GLY A 15 -23.28 2.78 -21.55
N LEU A 16 -23.46 2.52 -22.85
CA LEU A 16 -22.54 2.93 -23.92
C LEU A 16 -22.92 4.33 -24.45
N GLU A 17 -22.93 5.34 -23.59
CA GLU A 17 -23.06 6.72 -24.11
C GLU A 17 -21.73 7.21 -24.69
N PRO A 18 -21.76 7.93 -25.83
CA PRO A 18 -20.57 8.52 -26.42
C PRO A 18 -19.93 9.51 -25.45
N SER A 19 -18.60 9.40 -25.33
CA SER A 19 -17.78 10.46 -24.74
C SER A 19 -17.67 11.58 -25.78
N ASN A 20 -18.55 12.58 -25.73
CA ASN A 20 -18.38 13.82 -26.50
C ASN A 20 -17.10 14.51 -26.01
N ASN A 21 -16.03 14.27 -26.75
CA ASN A 21 -14.73 14.87 -26.53
C ASN A 21 -14.25 15.35 -27.90
N GLU A 22 -15.06 16.21 -28.53
CA GLU A 22 -14.59 17.06 -29.59
C GLU A 22 -13.50 17.96 -29.02
N VAL A 23 -12.38 17.96 -29.71
CA VAL A 23 -11.26 18.85 -29.46
C VAL A 23 -11.74 20.25 -29.83
N ILE A 24 -12.24 21.00 -28.85
CA ILE A 24 -12.38 22.46 -29.00
C ILE A 24 -10.96 23.02 -29.02
N GLY A 25 -10.42 23.15 -30.23
CA GLY A 25 -9.21 23.90 -30.49
C GLY A 25 -9.49 25.38 -30.26
N HIS A 26 -9.21 25.87 -29.06
CA HIS A 26 -9.03 27.30 -28.87
C HIS A 26 -7.68 27.69 -29.48
N ARG A 27 -7.73 28.17 -30.73
CA ARG A 27 -6.76 29.15 -31.23
C ARG A 27 -6.93 30.41 -30.39
N SER A 28 -5.90 30.74 -29.63
CA SER A 28 -5.63 32.12 -29.22
C SER A 28 -4.37 32.52 -29.96
N ASP A 29 -4.58 33.20 -31.09
CA ASP A 29 -3.59 34.14 -31.61
C ASP A 29 -3.43 35.22 -30.56
N ASP A 30 -2.24 35.35 -29.97
CA ASP A 30 -1.77 36.68 -29.60
C ASP A 30 -0.25 36.77 -29.65
N GLN A 31 0.17 37.90 -30.17
CA GLN A 31 1.52 38.26 -30.56
C GLN A 31 2.29 38.78 -29.35
N SER A 32 3.54 38.34 -29.18
CA SER A 32 4.57 39.23 -28.63
C SER A 32 5.98 38.77 -29.03
N GLN A 33 6.48 39.47 -30.04
CA GLN A 33 7.86 39.87 -30.31
C GLN A 33 9.00 39.29 -29.44
N GLY A 34 9.94 38.64 -30.13
CA GLY A 34 11.36 39.04 -30.16
C GLY A 34 12.22 38.87 -28.92
N ARG A 35 13.14 37.89 -28.94
CA ARG A 35 14.59 38.18 -28.88
C ARG A 35 15.45 36.96 -29.30
N SER A 36 16.40 37.32 -30.13
CA SER A 36 17.56 36.67 -30.74
C SER A 36 18.44 35.76 -29.87
N GLU A 37 19.09 34.81 -30.56
CA GLU A 37 20.48 34.31 -30.36
C GLU A 37 20.76 33.49 -29.07
N SER A 38 21.57 32.43 -29.02
CA SER A 38 22.60 31.89 -29.91
C SER A 38 22.93 30.44 -29.46
N GLU A 39 23.56 29.68 -30.37
CA GLU A 39 24.55 28.60 -30.14
C GLU A 39 24.19 27.41 -29.22
N GLY A 40 24.18 26.15 -29.68
CA GLY A 40 25.26 25.50 -30.40
C GLY A 40 26.20 24.76 -29.43
N ARG A 41 25.83 23.55 -28.98
CA ARG A 41 26.84 22.58 -28.51
C ARG A 41 26.41 21.12 -28.56
N MET A 42 26.82 20.48 -29.65
CA MET A 42 27.13 19.05 -29.73
C MET A 42 28.21 18.67 -28.70
N ARG A 43 28.05 17.49 -28.07
CA ARG A 43 29.10 16.58 -27.57
C ARG A 43 28.34 15.31 -27.14
N GLY A 44 28.57 14.12 -27.69
CA GLY A 44 29.81 13.52 -28.17
C GLY A 44 30.03 12.27 -27.32
N ARG A 45 29.67 11.11 -27.87
CA ARG A 45 29.95 9.79 -27.29
C ARG A 45 31.47 9.55 -27.29
N GLY A 46 31.98 8.96 -26.21
CA GLY A 46 33.33 8.40 -26.15
C GLY A 46 33.30 7.13 -25.30
N SER A 47 33.56 6.01 -25.95
CA SER A 47 33.83 4.69 -25.40
C SER A 47 35.34 4.51 -25.27
N GLU A 48 35.83 3.88 -24.20
CA GLU A 48 37.13 3.19 -24.12
C GLU A 48 37.21 2.48 -22.75
N HIS A 49 37.21 1.14 -22.74
CA HIS A 49 38.37 0.23 -22.72
C HIS A 49 38.82 -0.17 -21.32
N ALA A 50 38.66 -1.47 -21.07
CA ALA A 50 39.31 -2.20 -19.98
C ALA A 50 40.80 -2.41 -20.30
N PRO A 51 41.60 -2.74 -19.27
CA PRO A 51 42.37 -3.98 -19.41
C PRO A 51 42.36 -4.85 -18.16
N ALA A 52 42.53 -6.15 -18.41
CA ALA A 52 42.83 -7.18 -17.44
C ALA A 52 44.34 -7.23 -17.14
N ARG A 53 44.74 -7.65 -15.92
CA ARG A 53 45.81 -8.64 -15.72
C ARG A 53 45.86 -9.16 -14.27
N CYS A 54 46.21 -10.44 -14.20
CA CYS A 54 46.40 -11.28 -13.02
C CYS A 54 47.71 -10.98 -12.27
N GLY A 55 47.80 -11.44 -11.02
CA GLY A 55 49.06 -11.54 -10.27
C GLY A 55 48.84 -12.02 -8.84
N SER A 56 49.05 -13.31 -8.62
CA SER A 56 48.99 -14.09 -7.39
C SER A 56 50.13 -13.80 -6.40
N SER A 57 49.85 -13.79 -5.09
CA SER A 57 50.75 -14.28 -4.02
C SER A 57 50.13 -14.12 -2.62
N GLU A 58 49.76 -15.23 -2.00
CA GLU A 58 49.86 -15.49 -0.53
C GLU A 58 51.10 -16.38 -0.31
N PRO A 59 51.61 -16.66 0.92
CA PRO A 59 51.11 -16.31 2.27
C PRO A 59 52.19 -15.73 3.21
N SER A 60 51.79 -15.17 4.36
CA SER A 60 52.65 -15.18 5.56
C SER A 60 51.82 -15.12 6.84
N THR A 61 52.18 -16.01 7.75
CA THR A 61 51.73 -16.19 9.12
C THR A 61 52.31 -15.13 10.07
N ASP A 62 51.52 -14.86 11.11
CA ASP A 62 51.91 -14.56 12.51
C ASP A 62 51.43 -13.23 13.09
N GLY A 63 50.79 -13.38 14.25
CA GLY A 63 51.04 -12.52 15.40
C GLY A 63 50.01 -11.42 15.68
N GLY A 64 49.20 -11.64 16.73
CA GLY A 64 48.77 -10.54 17.59
C GLY A 64 47.33 -10.06 17.41
N SER A 65 46.40 -10.81 17.99
CA SER A 65 45.07 -10.31 18.32
C SER A 65 45.19 -9.14 19.31
N ARG A 66 45.12 -7.91 18.80
CA ARG A 66 44.71 -6.72 19.54
C ARG A 66 43.48 -6.15 18.86
N LEU A 67 42.33 -6.48 19.43
CA LEU A 67 41.05 -5.83 19.16
C LEU A 67 41.13 -4.37 19.62
N CYS A 68 41.71 -3.51 18.79
CA CYS A 68 41.59 -2.06 18.89
C CYS A 68 41.11 -1.54 17.53
N GLY A 69 39.82 -1.25 17.45
CA GLY A 69 39.22 -0.49 16.35
C GLY A 69 37.69 -0.44 16.49
N PRO A 70 37.06 0.64 16.04
CA PRO A 70 37.35 2.03 16.33
C PRO A 70 36.19 2.68 17.11
N ARG A 71 36.53 3.70 17.91
CA ARG A 71 35.63 4.70 18.51
C ARG A 71 34.44 5.01 17.59
N MET A 72 33.25 4.60 18.01
CA MET A 72 31.97 5.02 17.42
C MET A 72 31.61 6.44 17.89
N ASP A 73 32.46 7.40 17.57
CA ASP A 73 32.15 8.82 17.70
C ASP A 73 32.05 9.42 16.30
N ALA A 74 30.98 10.18 16.05
CA ALA A 74 30.70 10.96 14.83
C ALA A 74 29.94 10.26 13.69
N GLN A 75 28.70 9.87 13.96
CA GLN A 75 27.57 10.29 13.11
C GLN A 75 26.30 10.36 13.97
N ALA A 76 26.28 11.33 14.89
CA ALA A 76 25.04 11.75 15.51
C ALA A 76 24.18 12.37 14.41
N THR A 77 23.30 11.56 13.82
CA THR A 77 22.21 12.09 13.03
C THR A 77 21.39 13.02 13.93
N ILE A 78 20.62 13.95 13.34
CA ILE A 78 19.73 14.85 14.10
C ILE A 78 18.80 14.06 15.07
N TRP A 79 18.63 12.75 14.83
CA TRP A 79 17.88 11.78 15.63
C TRP A 79 18.61 11.26 16.86
N GLY A 80 19.93 11.06 16.77
CA GLY A 80 20.74 10.59 17.88
C GLY A 80 20.65 11.55 19.06
N HIS A 81 20.63 12.86 18.81
CA HIS A 81 20.48 13.88 19.84
C HIS A 81 19.12 13.82 20.53
N ALA A 82 18.00 13.79 19.79
CA ALA A 82 16.66 13.73 20.39
C ALA A 82 16.42 12.47 21.22
N ILE A 83 16.93 11.31 20.78
CA ILE A 83 16.85 10.07 21.56
C ILE A 83 17.73 10.17 22.82
N THR A 84 18.95 10.69 22.68
CA THR A 84 19.88 10.84 23.81
C THR A 84 19.33 11.79 24.87
N ASP A 85 18.73 12.91 24.45
CA ASP A 85 18.13 13.89 25.36
C ASP A 85 16.90 13.30 26.06
N ALA A 86 16.00 12.63 25.32
CA ALA A 86 14.85 11.94 25.91
C ALA A 86 15.24 10.85 26.92
N LEU A 87 16.33 10.11 26.65
CA LEU A 87 16.88 9.14 27.60
C LEU A 87 17.43 9.84 28.84
N ARG A 88 18.20 10.92 28.68
CA ARG A 88 18.76 11.68 29.80
C ARG A 88 17.67 12.24 30.71
N ASP A 89 16.68 12.89 30.11
CA ASP A 89 15.56 13.51 30.83
C ASP A 89 14.69 12.45 31.52
N GLY A 90 14.41 11.34 30.83
CA GLY A 90 13.65 10.23 31.39
C GLY A 90 14.36 9.53 32.55
N GLU A 91 15.68 9.32 32.46
CA GLU A 91 16.48 8.78 33.54
C GLU A 91 16.55 9.73 34.73
N ALA A 92 16.78 11.03 34.50
CA ALA A 92 16.79 12.04 35.56
C ALA A 92 15.44 12.09 36.30
N SER A 93 14.33 12.06 35.56
CA SER A 93 12.98 11.99 36.14
C SER A 93 12.75 10.71 36.95
N ALA A 94 13.18 9.56 36.43
CA ALA A 94 13.03 8.28 37.13
C ALA A 94 13.89 8.20 38.40
N ARG A 95 15.10 8.77 38.39
CA ARG A 95 15.98 8.85 39.56
C ARG A 95 15.42 9.78 40.63
N LYS A 96 14.92 10.96 40.23
CA LYS A 96 14.26 11.88 41.16
C LYS A 96 13.05 11.22 41.85
N ALA A 97 12.19 10.55 41.09
CA ALA A 97 11.05 9.82 41.67
C ALA A 97 11.48 8.67 42.60
N ALA A 98 12.63 8.05 42.33
CA ALA A 98 13.21 7.00 43.16
C ALA A 98 13.71 7.54 44.51
N GLU A 99 14.28 8.75 44.52
CA GLU A 99 14.69 9.46 45.74
C GLU A 99 13.48 9.75 46.63
N ASP A 100 12.35 10.15 46.04
CA ASP A 100 11.11 10.45 46.76
C ASP A 100 10.46 9.19 47.38
N ASP A 101 10.49 8.05 46.67
CA ASP A 101 9.80 6.81 47.05
C ASP A 101 10.69 5.75 47.72
N THR A 102 12.01 5.99 47.87
CA THR A 102 13.05 5.04 48.35
C THR A 102 13.14 3.70 47.58
N LYS A 103 12.60 3.65 46.36
CA LYS A 103 12.57 2.46 45.49
C LYS A 103 13.72 2.49 44.49
N PRO A 104 14.11 1.35 43.88
CA PRO A 104 15.02 1.36 42.74
C PRO A 104 14.43 2.15 41.57
N TRP A 105 15.21 3.07 41.00
CA TRP A 105 14.77 3.92 39.88
C TRP A 105 14.29 3.11 38.65
N THR A 106 14.77 1.88 38.50
CA THR A 106 14.35 0.96 37.43
C THR A 106 12.86 0.59 37.52
N LEU A 107 12.22 0.68 38.70
CA LEU A 107 10.77 0.52 38.82
C LEU A 107 10.02 1.69 38.17
N HIS A 108 10.50 2.92 38.35
CA HIS A 108 9.94 4.09 37.67
C HIS A 108 10.21 4.05 36.16
N ALA A 109 11.36 3.51 35.73
CA ALA A 109 11.64 3.25 34.32
C ALA A 109 10.68 2.19 33.71
N ASP A 110 10.32 1.11 34.43
CA ASP A 110 9.28 0.18 33.97
C ASP A 110 7.91 0.85 33.88
N GLN A 111 7.58 1.76 34.81
CA GLN A 111 6.33 2.52 34.75
C GLN A 111 6.28 3.45 33.52
N GLN A 112 7.37 4.17 33.24
CA GLN A 112 7.51 4.97 32.01
C GLN A 112 7.35 4.07 30.77
N THR A 113 7.96 2.88 30.77
CA THR A 113 7.84 1.90 29.67
C THR A 113 6.40 1.45 29.45
N ARG A 114 5.63 1.19 30.52
CA ARG A 114 4.19 0.87 30.45
C ARG A 114 3.40 2.02 29.83
N ASN A 115 3.64 3.24 30.30
CA ASN A 115 2.98 4.44 29.78
C ASN A 115 3.25 4.63 28.28
N ILE A 116 4.49 4.37 27.84
CA ILE A 116 4.86 4.43 26.41
C ILE A 116 4.10 3.37 25.62
N LEU A 117 4.11 2.12 26.06
CA LEU A 117 3.44 1.02 25.34
C LEU A 117 1.94 1.27 25.20
N ARG A 118 1.32 1.88 26.22
CA ARG A 118 -0.14 1.97 26.41
C ARG A 118 -0.74 0.55 26.47
N ASP A 119 -1.89 0.34 27.09
CA ASP A 119 -2.57 -0.96 27.08
C ASP A 119 -3.21 -1.28 25.71
N GLU A 120 -2.53 -0.90 24.63
CA GLU A 120 -2.94 -1.17 23.26
C GLU A 120 -2.51 -2.59 22.87
N GLU A 121 -3.44 -3.33 22.26
CA GLU A 121 -3.15 -4.67 21.75
C GLU A 121 -2.13 -4.56 20.61
N GLN A 122 -1.09 -5.39 20.67
CA GLN A 122 -0.06 -5.43 19.64
C GLN A 122 -0.69 -5.74 18.28
N ARG A 123 -0.18 -5.08 17.22
CA ARG A 123 -0.64 -5.35 15.85
C ARG A 123 -0.48 -6.83 15.49
N LYS A 124 -1.58 -7.49 15.12
CA LYS A 124 -1.58 -8.86 14.57
C LYS A 124 -0.98 -8.85 13.16
N VAL A 125 0.13 -9.58 12.97
CA VAL A 125 0.89 -9.67 11.72
C VAL A 125 1.10 -11.14 11.36
N SER A 126 1.03 -11.49 10.07
CA SER A 126 1.30 -12.87 9.63
C SER A 126 2.76 -13.27 9.89
N PRO A 127 3.08 -14.56 10.11
CA PRO A 127 4.46 -15.00 10.33
C PRO A 127 5.43 -14.56 9.23
N THR A 128 5.01 -14.70 7.96
CA THR A 128 5.77 -14.25 6.79
C THR A 128 6.07 -12.74 6.79
N THR A 129 5.12 -11.93 7.26
CA THR A 129 5.31 -10.48 7.34
C THR A 129 6.17 -10.11 8.55
N ALA A 130 6.04 -10.82 9.66
CA ALA A 130 6.88 -10.65 10.84
C ALA A 130 8.36 -10.95 10.53
N THR A 131 8.66 -12.04 9.83
CA THR A 131 10.04 -12.36 9.37
C THR A 131 10.59 -11.26 8.48
N LYS A 132 9.78 -10.74 7.55
CA LYS A 132 10.17 -9.62 6.71
C LYS A 132 10.47 -8.37 7.53
N TYR A 133 9.59 -8.01 8.47
CA TYR A 133 9.79 -6.85 9.34
C TYR A 133 11.07 -6.98 10.17
N ARG A 134 11.30 -8.16 10.74
CA ARG A 134 12.51 -8.46 11.50
C ARG A 134 13.77 -8.22 10.67
N ARG A 135 13.83 -8.76 9.45
CA ARG A 135 14.98 -8.57 8.55
C ARG A 135 15.26 -7.09 8.25
N GLU A 136 14.22 -6.30 7.95
CA GLU A 136 14.43 -4.87 7.66
C GLU A 136 14.85 -4.10 8.93
N TYR A 137 14.32 -4.47 10.10
CA TYR A 137 14.68 -3.87 11.38
C TYR A 137 16.13 -4.19 11.80
N GLU A 138 16.56 -5.46 11.72
CA GLU A 138 17.94 -5.86 12.03
C GLU A 138 18.95 -5.16 11.12
N ARG A 139 18.58 -4.96 9.85
CA ARG A 139 19.40 -4.19 8.92
C ARG A 139 19.58 -2.74 9.38
N LEU A 140 18.51 -2.08 9.80
CA LEU A 140 18.58 -0.72 10.33
C LEU A 140 19.43 -0.65 11.61
N ARG A 141 19.27 -1.63 12.50
CA ARG A 141 20.06 -1.76 13.73
C ARG A 141 21.54 -1.94 13.45
N THR A 142 21.89 -2.84 12.53
CA THR A 142 23.28 -3.09 12.11
C THR A 142 23.92 -1.86 11.47
N GLU A 143 23.15 -1.13 10.66
CA GLU A 143 23.61 0.09 10.01
C GLU A 143 23.60 1.32 10.94
N GLY A 144 23.02 1.23 12.15
CA GLY A 144 22.95 2.33 13.11
C GLY A 144 22.10 3.52 12.66
N ILE A 145 21.11 3.30 11.79
CA ILE A 145 20.30 4.37 11.18
C ILE A 145 18.80 4.19 11.42
N THR A 146 18.07 5.31 11.47
CA THR A 146 16.62 5.28 11.67
C THR A 146 15.87 4.91 10.38
N ALA A 147 14.62 4.49 10.53
CA ALA A 147 13.72 4.24 9.39
C ALA A 147 13.55 5.47 8.50
N LEU A 148 13.52 6.68 9.08
CA LEU A 148 13.37 7.91 8.32
C LEU A 148 14.66 8.26 7.57
N ASP A 149 15.84 8.05 8.16
CA ASP A 149 17.14 8.33 7.52
C ASP A 149 17.39 7.42 6.32
N LYS A 150 17.13 6.12 6.45
CA LYS A 150 17.32 5.16 5.36
C LYS A 150 16.35 5.37 4.19
N ALA A 151 15.15 5.87 4.46
CA ALA A 151 14.11 5.95 3.45
C ALA A 151 14.43 6.97 2.34
N ARG A 152 14.23 6.57 1.08
CA ARG A 152 14.36 7.43 -0.11
C ARG A 152 13.01 7.78 -0.76
N THR A 153 11.95 7.08 -0.34
CA THR A 153 10.58 7.31 -0.83
C THR A 153 9.59 7.16 0.31
N ARG A 154 8.40 7.75 0.18
CA ARG A 154 7.32 7.63 1.19
C ARG A 154 6.97 6.17 1.48
N GLN A 155 6.85 5.35 0.44
CA GLN A 155 6.49 3.94 0.59
C GLN A 155 7.60 3.13 1.28
N HIS A 156 8.88 3.46 1.00
CA HIS A 156 10.00 2.84 1.70
C HIS A 156 9.97 3.22 3.19
N TYR A 157 9.71 4.49 3.50
CA TYR A 157 9.54 4.95 4.88
C TYR A 157 8.38 4.23 5.59
N ASP A 158 7.20 4.17 4.99
CA ASP A 158 6.03 3.53 5.61
C ASP A 158 6.29 2.04 5.93
N LEU A 159 7.04 1.34 5.06
CA LEU A 159 7.50 -0.03 5.32
C LEU A 159 8.46 -0.09 6.52
N LEU A 160 9.55 0.68 6.46
CA LEU A 160 10.59 0.65 7.51
C LEU A 160 10.03 1.09 8.86
N ARG A 161 9.27 2.19 8.89
CA ARG A 161 8.57 2.66 10.10
C ARG A 161 7.69 1.57 10.71
N THR A 162 6.88 0.90 9.88
CA THR A 162 5.99 -0.15 10.38
C THR A 162 6.77 -1.35 10.90
N ALA A 163 7.84 -1.74 10.19
CA ALA A 163 8.71 -2.84 10.60
C ALA A 163 9.41 -2.54 11.92
N SER A 164 10.07 -1.38 12.03
CA SER A 164 10.77 -0.93 13.24
C SER A 164 9.82 -0.83 14.42
N HIS A 165 8.67 -0.14 14.28
CA HIS A 165 7.70 -0.03 15.36
C HIS A 165 7.21 -1.40 15.85
N TYR A 166 6.86 -2.30 14.92
CA TYR A 166 6.42 -3.65 15.28
C TYR A 166 7.51 -4.43 16.02
N CYS A 167 8.75 -4.37 15.53
CA CYS A 167 9.86 -5.11 16.11
C CYS A 167 10.24 -4.56 17.48
N MET A 168 10.41 -3.24 17.61
CA MET A 168 10.71 -2.58 18.89
C MET A 168 9.62 -2.88 19.93
N GLU A 169 8.34 -2.80 19.55
CA GLU A 169 7.26 -3.13 20.47
C GLU A 169 7.31 -4.60 20.92
N THR A 170 7.60 -5.53 20.00
CA THR A 170 7.76 -6.96 20.31
C THR A 170 8.91 -7.16 21.30
N ASP A 171 10.03 -6.51 21.06
CA ASP A 171 11.27 -6.69 21.81
C ASP A 171 11.13 -6.05 23.21
N VAL A 172 10.52 -4.86 23.32
CA VAL A 172 10.19 -4.23 24.61
C VAL A 172 9.30 -5.16 25.44
N ARG A 173 8.23 -5.72 24.86
CA ARG A 173 7.34 -6.64 25.58
C ARG A 173 8.07 -7.92 26.02
N ALA A 174 8.94 -8.46 25.17
CA ALA A 174 9.76 -9.63 25.49
C ALA A 174 10.76 -9.36 26.62
N LEU A 175 11.44 -8.20 26.61
CA LEU A 175 12.36 -7.76 27.65
C LEU A 175 11.64 -7.58 28.98
N ARG A 176 10.46 -6.95 28.99
CA ARG A 176 9.64 -6.80 30.19
C ARG A 176 9.18 -8.14 30.76
N ALA A 177 8.66 -9.04 29.93
CA ALA A 177 8.28 -10.37 30.38
C ALA A 177 9.48 -11.17 30.93
N SER A 178 10.66 -11.01 30.34
CA SER A 178 11.90 -11.63 30.82
C SER A 178 12.36 -11.02 32.15
N SER A 179 12.24 -9.70 32.31
CA SER A 179 12.50 -8.99 33.57
C SER A 179 11.59 -9.50 34.69
N GLU A 180 10.28 -9.64 34.44
CA GLU A 180 9.34 -10.17 35.43
C GLU A 180 9.67 -11.62 35.83
N ARG A 181 10.06 -12.47 34.88
CA ARG A 181 10.54 -13.84 35.18
C ARG A 181 11.80 -13.81 36.05
N ALA A 182 12.77 -12.94 35.75
CA ALA A 182 13.98 -12.79 36.55
C ALA A 182 13.69 -12.30 37.97
N ARG A 183 12.74 -11.35 38.16
CA ARG A 183 12.31 -10.90 39.49
C ARG A 183 11.69 -12.04 40.29
N ARG A 184 10.80 -12.83 39.68
CA ARG A 184 10.16 -13.99 40.33
C ARG A 184 11.16 -15.07 40.74
N ALA A 185 12.25 -15.20 39.99
CA ALA A 185 13.34 -16.13 40.29
C ALA A 185 14.38 -15.58 41.30
N GLY A 186 14.22 -14.35 41.80
CA GLY A 186 15.16 -13.72 42.74
C GLY A 186 16.42 -13.13 42.09
N HIS A 187 16.53 -13.12 40.75
CA HIS A 187 17.66 -12.55 40.02
C HIS A 187 17.49 -11.04 39.82
N VAL A 188 17.67 -10.27 40.89
CA VAL A 188 17.39 -8.82 40.94
C VAL A 188 18.22 -8.03 39.93
N ASP A 189 19.54 -8.26 39.85
CA ASP A 189 20.42 -7.51 38.93
C ASP A 189 20.08 -7.77 37.46
N GLN A 190 19.73 -9.02 37.13
CA GLN A 190 19.29 -9.37 35.78
C GLN A 190 17.97 -8.67 35.44
N ALA A 191 17.02 -8.66 36.37
CA ALA A 191 15.76 -7.95 36.18
C ALA A 191 15.96 -6.44 35.97
N GLN A 192 16.85 -5.81 36.74
CA GLN A 192 17.16 -4.38 36.58
C GLN A 192 17.78 -4.08 35.21
N ARG A 193 18.75 -4.90 34.75
CA ARG A 193 19.34 -4.76 33.41
C ARG A 193 18.31 -4.90 32.29
N LEU A 194 17.46 -5.93 32.35
CA LEU A 194 16.41 -6.13 31.35
C LEU A 194 15.37 -5.00 31.36
N THR A 195 15.08 -4.45 32.54
CA THR A 195 14.18 -3.28 32.66
C THR A 195 14.79 -2.04 32.02
N LEU A 196 16.09 -1.80 32.24
CA LEU A 196 16.83 -0.71 31.62
C LEU A 196 16.85 -0.83 30.09
N GLU A 197 17.12 -2.01 29.56
CA GLU A 197 17.10 -2.26 28.12
C GLU A 197 15.71 -2.06 27.52
N ALA A 198 14.67 -2.56 28.18
CA ALA A 198 13.28 -2.37 27.75
C ALA A 198 12.92 -0.88 27.70
N TRP A 199 13.29 -0.13 28.73
CA TRP A 199 13.04 1.30 28.82
C TRP A 199 13.78 2.08 27.73
N LYS A 200 15.08 1.82 27.52
CA LYS A 200 15.85 2.48 26.46
C LYS A 200 15.21 2.29 25.09
N LEU A 201 14.81 1.05 24.79
CA LEU A 201 14.19 0.71 23.52
C LEU A 201 12.79 1.31 23.36
N ALA A 202 12.02 1.39 24.45
CA ALA A 202 10.70 2.02 24.45
C ALA A 202 10.79 3.53 24.23
N THR A 203 11.74 4.22 24.88
CA THR A 203 11.99 5.65 24.67
C THR A 203 12.41 5.92 23.23
N GLU A 204 13.31 5.10 22.67
CA GLU A 204 13.68 5.19 21.25
C GLU A 204 12.45 5.05 20.33
N MET A 205 11.57 4.09 20.63
CA MET A 205 10.33 3.86 19.88
C MET A 205 9.36 5.05 20.01
N ASP A 206 9.25 5.65 21.20
CA ASP A 206 8.36 6.77 21.49
C ASP A 206 8.74 8.01 20.67
N VAL A 207 10.02 8.41 20.76
CA VAL A 207 10.61 9.54 20.02
C VAL A 207 10.46 9.37 18.53
N GLN A 208 10.72 8.17 18.00
CA GLN A 208 10.64 7.94 16.56
C GLN A 208 9.19 7.92 16.03
N PHE A 209 8.21 7.43 16.81
CA PHE A 209 6.93 7.02 16.24
C PHE A 209 5.66 7.52 16.92
N ARG A 210 5.71 7.88 18.21
CA ARG A 210 4.51 8.14 19.03
C ARG A 210 4.39 9.61 19.45
N GLN A 211 5.50 10.29 19.72
CA GLN A 211 5.51 11.69 20.14
C GLN A 211 4.84 12.62 19.11
N PRO A 212 4.12 13.68 19.54
CA PRO A 212 3.48 14.66 18.65
C PRO A 212 4.46 15.33 17.67
N GLU A 213 5.62 15.72 18.17
CA GLU A 213 6.71 16.44 17.52
C GLU A 213 7.65 15.55 16.69
N ARG A 214 7.37 14.24 16.62
CA ARG A 214 8.17 13.31 15.82
C ARG A 214 8.25 13.81 14.37
N LYS A 215 9.44 13.76 13.78
CA LYS A 215 9.55 14.11 12.36
C LYS A 215 8.97 13.00 11.49
N THR A 216 8.37 13.42 10.41
CA THR A 216 7.66 12.57 9.46
C THR A 216 8.37 12.57 8.12
N TRP A 217 7.89 11.71 7.20
CA TRP A 217 8.32 11.80 5.80
C TRP A 217 8.07 13.17 5.18
N LYS A 218 7.06 13.92 5.64
CA LYS A 218 6.79 15.27 5.14
C LYS A 218 7.98 16.17 5.44
N ASP A 219 8.46 16.16 6.67
CA ASP A 219 9.59 16.99 7.12
C ASP A 219 10.88 16.61 6.39
N LYS A 220 11.14 15.30 6.22
CA LYS A 220 12.27 14.83 5.41
C LYS A 220 12.15 15.25 3.94
N ALA A 221 10.97 15.11 3.35
CA ALA A 221 10.75 15.50 1.96
C ALA A 221 10.91 17.02 1.78
N ASP A 222 10.44 17.83 2.73
CA ASP A 222 10.58 19.28 2.70
C ASP A 222 12.06 19.68 2.84
N ALA A 223 12.82 19.03 3.74
CA ALA A 223 14.27 19.19 3.86
C ALA A 223 15.02 18.80 2.57
N MET A 224 14.64 17.68 1.94
CA MET A 224 15.20 17.28 0.65
C MET A 224 14.92 18.30 -0.45
N ARG A 225 13.71 18.87 -0.51
CA ARG A 225 13.40 19.93 -1.50
C ARG A 225 14.21 21.20 -1.26
N LYS A 226 14.36 21.62 0.00
CA LYS A 226 15.22 22.77 0.37
C LYS A 226 16.68 22.54 -0.02
N ALA A 227 17.17 21.31 0.11
CA ALA A 227 18.51 20.93 -0.29
C ALA A 227 18.65 20.61 -1.79
N SER A 228 17.63 20.88 -2.61
CA SER A 228 17.59 20.52 -4.05
C SER A 228 17.88 19.02 -4.33
N ALA A 229 17.65 18.15 -3.34
CA ALA A 229 17.88 16.72 -3.47
C ALA A 229 16.69 16.05 -4.19
N PRO A 230 16.95 15.11 -5.13
CA PRO A 230 15.88 14.51 -5.93
C PRO A 230 14.98 13.61 -5.09
N ILE A 231 13.66 13.86 -5.15
CA ILE A 231 12.65 12.98 -4.56
C ILE A 231 12.16 12.01 -5.63
N VAL A 232 12.66 10.77 -5.58
CA VAL A 232 12.31 9.74 -6.57
C VAL A 232 10.93 9.16 -6.27
N SER A 233 9.93 9.45 -7.10
CA SER A 233 8.67 8.70 -7.08
C SER A 233 8.83 7.38 -7.84
N LYS A 234 8.86 6.26 -7.11
CA LYS A 234 8.78 4.91 -7.72
C LYS A 234 7.34 4.48 -8.03
N SER A 235 6.37 5.37 -7.85
CA SER A 235 4.96 5.06 -8.05
C SER A 235 4.66 4.76 -9.51
N LYS A 236 4.22 3.54 -9.80
CA LYS A 236 3.70 3.18 -11.13
C LYS A 236 2.33 3.82 -11.41
N ARG A 237 1.69 4.49 -10.44
CA ARG A 237 0.46 5.27 -10.67
C ARG A 237 0.70 6.49 -11.54
N ASP A 238 1.95 6.94 -11.61
CA ASP A 238 2.35 8.15 -12.34
C ASP A 238 2.86 7.80 -13.75
N THR A 239 3.07 6.50 -14.06
CA THR A 239 3.44 6.07 -15.42
C THR A 239 2.27 6.24 -16.38
N ARG A 240 2.54 6.86 -17.53
CA ARG A 240 1.53 7.15 -18.56
C ARG A 240 1.75 6.22 -19.76
N ALA A 241 1.16 5.02 -19.71
CA ALA A 241 1.18 4.13 -20.87
C ALA A 241 0.43 4.79 -22.06
N PRO A 242 0.84 4.53 -23.31
CA PRO A 242 0.14 5.01 -24.49
C PRO A 242 -1.32 4.54 -24.55
N VAL A 243 -2.12 5.25 -25.36
CA VAL A 243 -3.46 4.81 -25.74
C VAL A 243 -3.38 3.50 -26.54
N PRO A 244 -4.41 2.63 -26.53
CA PRO A 244 -4.33 1.30 -27.12
C PRO A 244 -3.96 1.34 -28.60
N SER A 245 -4.50 2.30 -29.35
CA SER A 245 -4.20 2.52 -30.77
C SER A 245 -2.71 2.67 -31.08
N LEU A 246 -1.93 3.22 -30.16
CA LEU A 246 -0.50 3.47 -30.33
C LEU A 246 0.38 2.50 -29.55
N ALA A 247 -0.17 1.73 -28.60
CA ALA A 247 0.64 0.98 -27.66
C ALA A 247 1.53 -0.07 -28.32
N VAL A 248 1.00 -0.83 -29.29
CA VAL A 248 1.78 -1.87 -30.00
C VAL A 248 2.85 -1.22 -30.88
N ALA A 249 2.45 -0.27 -31.72
CA ALA A 249 3.37 0.40 -32.63
C ALA A 249 4.47 1.17 -31.87
N ALA A 250 4.09 2.03 -30.94
CA ALA A 250 5.01 2.93 -30.25
C ALA A 250 5.93 2.25 -29.23
N LEU A 251 5.70 0.99 -28.86
CA LEU A 251 6.49 0.30 -27.83
C LEU A 251 7.18 -0.98 -28.32
N LEU A 252 6.67 -1.59 -29.39
CA LEU A 252 7.25 -2.83 -29.93
C LEU A 252 7.78 -2.68 -31.34
N THR A 253 7.35 -1.68 -32.12
CA THR A 253 7.79 -1.52 -33.52
C THR A 253 8.64 -0.28 -33.76
N THR A 254 8.67 0.69 -32.86
CA THR A 254 9.54 1.87 -32.95
C THR A 254 10.93 1.62 -32.32
N GLY A 255 12.01 1.85 -33.08
CA GLY A 255 13.41 1.68 -32.64
C GLY A 255 14.01 0.29 -32.89
N HIS A 256 15.16 -0.03 -32.27
CA HIS A 256 15.87 -1.33 -32.41
C HIS A 256 15.13 -2.56 -31.84
N HIS A 257 13.82 -2.48 -31.65
CA HIS A 257 13.01 -3.65 -31.33
C HIS A 257 12.87 -4.46 -32.62
N GLY A 258 13.61 -5.57 -32.72
CA GLY A 258 13.49 -6.46 -33.87
C GLY A 258 12.06 -7.00 -33.99
N VAL A 259 11.62 -7.27 -35.22
CA VAL A 259 10.30 -7.79 -35.59
C VAL A 259 9.85 -8.95 -34.68
N LYS A 260 10.79 -9.81 -34.29
CA LYS A 260 10.60 -10.94 -33.35
C LYS A 260 9.99 -10.56 -32.00
N VAL A 261 10.29 -9.37 -31.46
CA VAL A 261 9.73 -8.91 -30.17
C VAL A 261 8.28 -8.49 -30.34
N ALA A 262 7.96 -7.81 -31.44
CA ALA A 262 6.60 -7.44 -31.79
C ALA A 262 5.74 -8.68 -32.06
N GLU A 263 6.18 -9.58 -32.92
CA GLU A 263 5.52 -10.87 -33.21
C GLU A 263 5.23 -11.66 -31.94
N ARG A 264 6.21 -11.75 -31.02
CA ARG A 264 6.06 -12.50 -29.78
C ARG A 264 5.08 -11.84 -28.79
N HIS A 265 4.99 -10.51 -28.74
CA HIS A 265 4.32 -9.82 -27.62
C HIS A 265 3.15 -8.91 -28.01
N ALA A 266 2.85 -8.72 -29.29
CA ALA A 266 1.79 -7.82 -29.76
C ALA A 266 0.42 -8.14 -29.16
N GLU A 267 -0.03 -9.40 -29.22
CA GLU A 267 -1.31 -9.82 -28.63
C GLU A 267 -1.36 -9.57 -27.12
N ARG A 268 -0.28 -9.91 -26.40
CA ARG A 268 -0.17 -9.71 -24.94
C ARG A 268 -0.24 -8.22 -24.59
N LEU A 269 0.43 -7.38 -25.37
CA LEU A 269 0.43 -5.94 -25.16
C LEU A 269 -0.92 -5.31 -25.49
N ALA A 270 -1.60 -5.76 -26.55
CA ALA A 270 -2.96 -5.35 -26.88
C ALA A 270 -3.93 -5.69 -25.75
N VAL A 271 -3.89 -6.92 -25.23
CA VAL A 271 -4.70 -7.34 -24.07
C VAL A 271 -4.43 -6.46 -22.84
N LEU A 272 -3.16 -6.14 -22.55
CA LEU A 272 -2.82 -5.25 -21.44
C LEU A 272 -3.34 -3.83 -21.65
N ALA A 273 -3.19 -3.27 -22.85
CA ALA A 273 -3.59 -1.91 -23.18
C ALA A 273 -5.11 -1.72 -23.18
N LEU A 274 -5.86 -2.72 -23.64
CA LEU A 274 -7.33 -2.69 -23.67
C LEU A 274 -7.93 -3.01 -22.30
N PHE A 275 -7.50 -4.08 -21.64
CA PHE A 275 -8.19 -4.64 -20.48
C PHE A 275 -7.49 -4.41 -19.13
N GLY A 276 -6.22 -3.96 -19.12
CA GLY A 276 -5.51 -3.67 -17.87
C GLY A 276 -5.41 -4.86 -16.90
N VAL A 277 -5.40 -6.09 -17.44
CA VAL A 277 -5.32 -7.33 -16.67
C VAL A 277 -4.03 -7.41 -15.86
N ARG A 278 -4.06 -8.14 -14.73
CA ARG A 278 -2.86 -8.36 -13.92
C ARG A 278 -1.93 -9.33 -14.66
N PRO A 279 -0.60 -9.23 -14.47
CA PRO A 279 0.33 -10.20 -15.04
C PRO A 279 -0.02 -11.66 -14.70
N ALA A 280 -0.42 -11.91 -13.45
CA ALA A 280 -0.82 -13.25 -13.01
C ALA A 280 -2.17 -13.72 -13.58
N GLU A 281 -3.05 -12.81 -14.02
CA GLU A 281 -4.27 -13.17 -14.75
C GLU A 281 -3.90 -13.56 -16.18
N LEU A 282 -3.04 -12.78 -16.84
CA LEU A 282 -2.55 -13.09 -18.18
C LEU A 282 -1.76 -14.41 -18.21
N LYS A 283 -1.01 -14.75 -17.16
CA LYS A 283 -0.35 -16.06 -17.04
C LYS A 283 -1.33 -17.24 -16.99
N ARG A 284 -2.54 -17.03 -16.47
CA ARG A 284 -3.60 -18.06 -16.44
C ARG A 284 -4.35 -18.21 -17.77
N GLY A 285 -4.11 -17.31 -18.72
CA GLY A 285 -4.86 -17.22 -19.96
C GLY A 285 -6.05 -16.28 -19.84
N ILE A 286 -6.23 -15.45 -20.87
CA ILE A 286 -7.41 -14.62 -21.08
C ILE A 286 -8.16 -15.20 -22.27
N GLU A 287 -9.38 -15.64 -22.03
CA GLU A 287 -10.28 -16.14 -23.08
C GLU A 287 -10.90 -14.93 -23.78
N LEU A 288 -10.72 -14.86 -25.10
CA LEU A 288 -11.19 -13.79 -25.96
C LEU A 288 -12.24 -14.34 -26.92
N GLU A 289 -13.26 -13.53 -27.17
CA GLU A 289 -14.32 -13.82 -28.13
C GLU A 289 -14.77 -12.53 -28.79
N THR A 290 -14.95 -12.57 -30.10
CA THR A 290 -15.56 -11.47 -30.87
C THR A 290 -17.07 -11.66 -30.90
N ARG A 291 -17.81 -10.60 -30.59
CA ARG A 291 -19.27 -10.60 -30.63
C ARG A 291 -19.78 -9.39 -31.41
N ILE A 292 -20.99 -9.52 -31.93
CA ILE A 292 -21.72 -8.41 -32.54
C ILE A 292 -22.76 -7.97 -31.52
N ASP A 293 -22.87 -6.67 -31.30
CA ASP A 293 -23.96 -6.11 -30.54
C ASP A 293 -25.24 -6.22 -31.36
N PRO A 294 -26.26 -6.95 -30.88
CA PRO A 294 -27.51 -7.17 -31.61
C PRO A 294 -28.25 -5.88 -31.98
N GLN A 295 -27.96 -4.77 -31.30
CA GLN A 295 -28.73 -3.54 -31.46
C GLN A 295 -28.00 -2.46 -32.24
N THR A 296 -26.70 -2.29 -32.00
CA THR A 296 -25.90 -1.31 -32.74
C THR A 296 -25.27 -1.91 -33.99
N GLY A 297 -25.25 -3.24 -34.13
CA GLY A 297 -24.49 -3.94 -35.16
C GLY A 297 -22.97 -3.82 -34.99
N GLY A 298 -22.49 -3.13 -33.94
CA GLY A 298 -21.08 -2.90 -33.70
C GLY A 298 -20.36 -4.17 -33.26
N HIS A 299 -19.08 -4.29 -33.62
CA HIS A 299 -18.22 -5.38 -33.14
C HIS A 299 -17.62 -5.04 -31.77
N PHE A 300 -17.62 -6.04 -30.89
CA PHE A 300 -17.03 -5.96 -29.56
C PHE A 300 -16.11 -7.13 -29.29
N LEU A 301 -15.06 -6.87 -28.52
CA LEU A 301 -14.16 -7.89 -28.02
C LEU A 301 -14.49 -8.16 -26.54
N ALA A 302 -14.93 -9.37 -26.25
CA ALA A 302 -15.18 -9.86 -24.90
C ALA A 302 -13.95 -10.63 -24.39
N ALA A 303 -13.55 -10.36 -23.14
CA ALA A 303 -12.47 -11.04 -22.45
C ALA A 303 -12.98 -11.65 -21.14
N ARG A 304 -12.97 -12.98 -21.03
CA ARG A 304 -13.25 -13.70 -19.79
C ARG A 304 -11.96 -13.95 -19.02
N VAL A 305 -11.93 -13.49 -17.77
CA VAL A 305 -10.71 -13.41 -16.96
C VAL A 305 -10.90 -14.17 -15.65
N LYS A 306 -10.05 -15.19 -15.43
CA LYS A 306 -9.92 -15.87 -14.15
C LYS A 306 -9.12 -15.01 -13.17
N GLY A 307 -9.79 -14.46 -12.17
CA GLY A 307 -9.19 -13.49 -11.25
C GLY A 307 -8.17 -14.09 -10.30
N VAL A 308 -7.23 -13.24 -9.86
CA VAL A 308 -6.18 -13.55 -8.89
C VAL A 308 -6.38 -12.77 -7.59
N LYS A 309 -5.82 -13.28 -6.48
CA LYS A 309 -5.99 -12.71 -5.12
C LYS A 309 -7.45 -12.67 -4.68
N VAL A 310 -8.14 -13.78 -4.89
CA VAL A 310 -9.55 -13.98 -4.54
C VAL A 310 -9.60 -14.64 -3.16
N ASN A 311 -10.40 -14.07 -2.26
CA ASN A 311 -10.75 -14.66 -0.97
C ASN A 311 -12.17 -14.20 -0.58
N ALA A 312 -12.64 -14.59 0.62
CA ALA A 312 -13.98 -14.24 1.10
C ALA A 312 -14.31 -12.73 1.05
N GLU A 313 -13.31 -11.85 1.11
CA GLU A 313 -13.48 -10.40 1.16
C GLU A 313 -12.97 -9.66 -0.09
N ARG A 314 -12.13 -10.28 -0.91
CA ARG A 314 -11.33 -9.62 -1.95
C ARG A 314 -11.41 -10.36 -3.27
N GLY A 315 -11.30 -9.60 -4.36
CA GLY A 315 -11.19 -10.13 -5.71
C GLY A 315 -12.53 -10.60 -6.29
N GLN A 316 -12.46 -11.00 -7.56
CA GLN A 316 -13.56 -11.62 -8.30
C GLN A 316 -13.00 -12.93 -8.87
N ALA A 317 -13.70 -14.05 -8.73
CA ALA A 317 -13.23 -15.35 -9.24
C ALA A 317 -13.24 -15.36 -10.77
N TRP A 318 -14.36 -14.95 -11.37
CA TRP A 318 -14.45 -14.67 -12.79
C TRP A 318 -15.03 -13.29 -13.07
N ARG A 319 -14.59 -12.69 -14.18
CA ARG A 319 -15.19 -11.49 -14.76
C ARG A 319 -15.13 -11.53 -16.27
N THR A 320 -16.11 -10.94 -16.92
CA THR A 320 -16.14 -10.69 -18.35
C THR A 320 -15.98 -9.19 -18.56
N LEU A 321 -15.01 -8.81 -19.38
CA LEU A 321 -14.70 -7.44 -19.76
C LEU A 321 -15.09 -7.27 -21.23
N VAL A 322 -15.67 -6.14 -21.59
CA VAL A 322 -16.07 -5.88 -22.98
C VAL A 322 -15.55 -4.51 -23.38
N VAL A 323 -14.97 -4.45 -24.57
CA VAL A 323 -14.52 -3.21 -25.22
C VAL A 323 -15.00 -3.20 -26.68
N PRO A 324 -15.38 -2.04 -27.23
CA PRO A 324 -15.68 -1.91 -28.65
C PRO A 324 -14.44 -2.14 -29.51
N VAL A 325 -14.65 -2.64 -30.73
CA VAL A 325 -13.62 -2.73 -31.77
C VAL A 325 -13.56 -1.39 -32.51
N ASP A 326 -13.02 -0.37 -31.84
CA ASP A 326 -12.99 1.03 -32.33
C ASP A 326 -11.59 1.64 -32.44
N ASN A 327 -10.56 0.83 -32.24
CA ASN A 327 -9.16 1.26 -32.31
C ASN A 327 -8.27 0.15 -32.85
N ALA A 328 -7.05 0.51 -33.27
CA ALA A 328 -6.13 -0.42 -33.93
C ALA A 328 -5.77 -1.67 -33.09
N ALA A 329 -5.60 -1.53 -31.77
CA ALA A 329 -5.31 -2.67 -30.90
C ALA A 329 -6.51 -3.61 -30.77
N ALA A 330 -7.73 -3.07 -30.65
CA ALA A 330 -8.95 -3.87 -30.61
C ALA A 330 -9.20 -4.57 -31.96
N SER A 331 -8.99 -3.86 -33.07
CA SER A 331 -9.19 -4.38 -34.43
C SER A 331 -8.20 -5.48 -34.76
N GLY A 332 -6.91 -5.28 -34.49
CA GLY A 332 -5.89 -6.31 -34.70
C GLY A 332 -6.12 -7.55 -33.84
N LEU A 333 -6.53 -7.37 -32.58
CA LEU A 333 -6.83 -8.50 -31.70
C LEU A 333 -8.12 -9.23 -32.11
N ALA A 334 -9.14 -8.51 -32.59
CA ALA A 334 -10.36 -9.09 -33.12
C ALA A 334 -10.10 -9.90 -34.40
N ALA A 335 -9.26 -9.41 -35.33
CA ALA A 335 -8.86 -10.14 -36.52
C ALA A 335 -8.19 -11.48 -36.16
N VAL A 336 -7.22 -11.45 -35.25
CA VAL A 336 -6.55 -12.67 -34.75
C VAL A 336 -7.53 -13.65 -34.09
N VAL A 337 -8.53 -13.15 -33.37
CA VAL A 337 -9.57 -14.00 -32.76
C VAL A 337 -10.47 -14.64 -33.82
N GLN A 338 -10.82 -13.89 -34.86
CA GLN A 338 -11.64 -14.40 -35.97
C GLN A 338 -10.89 -15.44 -36.81
N GLU A 339 -9.61 -15.20 -37.13
CA GLU A 339 -8.74 -16.18 -37.80
C GLU A 339 -8.63 -17.50 -37.02
N ARG A 340 -8.77 -17.45 -35.69
CA ARG A 340 -8.78 -18.62 -34.80
C ARG A 340 -10.17 -19.24 -34.60
N GLY A 341 -11.16 -18.88 -35.42
CA GLY A 341 -12.52 -19.43 -35.34
C GLY A 341 -13.43 -18.70 -34.34
N GLY A 342 -13.19 -17.42 -34.10
CA GLY A 342 -14.03 -16.55 -33.27
C GLY A 342 -13.75 -16.63 -31.76
N LYS A 343 -12.87 -17.54 -31.32
CA LYS A 343 -12.41 -17.68 -29.93
C LYS A 343 -10.90 -17.86 -29.87
N ALA A 344 -10.25 -17.20 -28.92
CA ALA A 344 -8.81 -17.35 -28.71
C ALA A 344 -8.43 -17.28 -27.23
N VAL A 345 -7.30 -17.87 -26.86
CA VAL A 345 -6.73 -17.72 -25.51
C VAL A 345 -5.37 -17.05 -25.62
N VAL A 346 -5.24 -15.88 -24.99
CA VAL A 346 -3.94 -15.18 -24.90
C VAL A 346 -3.37 -15.42 -23.51
N SER A 347 -2.19 -16.03 -23.46
CA SER A 347 -1.49 -16.35 -22.20
C SER A 347 -0.05 -15.82 -22.20
N MET A 348 0.63 -15.87 -21.06
CA MET A 348 2.01 -15.39 -20.93
C MET A 348 2.80 -16.31 -20.00
N THR A 349 3.98 -16.75 -20.42
CA THR A 349 4.91 -17.50 -19.55
C THR A 349 5.74 -16.57 -18.66
N ASP A 350 6.52 -17.12 -17.72
CA ASP A 350 7.49 -16.32 -16.96
C ASP A 350 8.59 -15.73 -17.83
N ALA A 351 9.02 -16.46 -18.87
CA ALA A 351 9.99 -15.97 -19.85
C ALA A 351 9.42 -14.80 -20.64
N ASP A 352 8.16 -14.89 -21.09
CA ASP A 352 7.48 -13.80 -21.78
C ASP A 352 7.32 -12.59 -20.88
N HIS A 353 6.91 -12.79 -19.63
CA HIS A 353 6.80 -11.71 -18.64
C HIS A 353 8.12 -10.96 -18.45
N ARG A 354 9.25 -11.68 -18.35
CA ARG A 354 10.58 -11.05 -18.24
C ARG A 354 10.97 -10.33 -19.52
N SER A 355 10.78 -10.97 -20.68
CA SER A 355 11.11 -10.42 -22.00
C SER A 355 10.32 -9.14 -22.30
N LEU A 356 9.00 -9.17 -22.13
CA LEU A 356 8.12 -8.02 -22.37
C LEU A 356 8.41 -6.87 -21.39
N ASN A 357 8.62 -7.15 -20.10
CA ASN A 357 9.01 -6.09 -19.17
C ASN A 357 10.35 -5.45 -19.54
N ARG A 358 11.33 -6.24 -20.01
CA ARG A 358 12.62 -5.70 -20.47
C ARG A 358 12.45 -4.78 -21.67
N ALA A 359 11.58 -5.13 -22.62
CA ALA A 359 11.25 -4.26 -23.74
C ALA A 359 10.61 -2.95 -23.26
N LEU A 360 9.62 -3.02 -22.37
CA LEU A 360 8.90 -1.85 -21.84
C LEU A 360 9.75 -0.94 -20.95
N GLN A 361 10.76 -1.50 -20.26
CA GLN A 361 11.64 -0.74 -19.36
C GLN A 361 12.40 0.39 -20.08
N ARG A 362 12.70 0.23 -21.36
CA ARG A 362 13.35 1.27 -22.18
C ARG A 362 12.52 2.55 -22.28
N SER A 363 11.20 2.42 -22.20
CA SER A 363 10.24 3.53 -22.17
C SER A 363 9.84 3.91 -20.73
N GLY A 364 10.54 3.42 -19.70
CA GLY A 364 10.19 3.62 -18.29
C GLY A 364 8.91 2.89 -17.84
N LEU A 365 8.38 2.00 -18.68
CA LEU A 365 7.11 1.30 -18.45
C LEU A 365 7.34 -0.12 -17.91
N SER A 366 6.24 -0.73 -17.49
CA SER A 366 6.15 -2.14 -17.12
C SER A 366 4.78 -2.66 -17.54
N ILE A 367 4.58 -3.97 -17.52
CA ILE A 367 3.27 -4.59 -17.76
C ILE A 367 2.19 -3.96 -16.83
N TYR A 368 2.55 -3.66 -15.58
CA TYR A 368 1.62 -3.08 -14.62
C TYR A 368 1.25 -1.62 -14.92
N SER A 369 2.03 -0.92 -15.75
CA SER A 369 1.73 0.45 -16.16
C SER A 369 0.42 0.55 -16.95
N PHE A 370 0.11 -0.47 -17.76
CA PHE A 370 -1.15 -0.52 -18.52
C PHE A 370 -2.37 -0.67 -17.62
N ARG A 371 -2.25 -1.50 -16.57
CA ARG A 371 -3.29 -1.59 -15.53
C ARG A 371 -3.53 -0.25 -14.84
N HIS A 372 -2.48 0.53 -14.59
CA HIS A 372 -2.65 1.88 -14.05
C HIS A 372 -3.28 2.84 -15.05
N ALA A 373 -2.96 2.75 -16.34
CA ALA A 373 -3.59 3.56 -17.37
C ALA A 373 -5.09 3.27 -17.48
N VAL A 374 -5.49 2.00 -17.56
CA VAL A 374 -6.91 1.61 -17.56
C VAL A 374 -7.62 2.05 -16.27
N ALA A 375 -6.99 1.87 -15.12
CA ALA A 375 -7.55 2.34 -13.85
C ALA A 375 -7.74 3.86 -13.79
N SER A 376 -6.84 4.63 -14.40
CA SER A 376 -6.96 6.09 -14.50
C SER A 376 -8.20 6.49 -15.30
N GLU A 377 -8.45 5.82 -16.44
CA GLU A 377 -9.67 6.04 -17.25
C GLU A 377 -10.94 5.73 -16.47
N LEU A 378 -11.04 4.51 -15.94
CA LEU A 378 -12.20 4.06 -15.16
C LEU A 378 -12.45 4.97 -13.95
N LYS A 379 -11.39 5.48 -13.32
CA LYS A 379 -11.51 6.43 -12.21
C LYS A 379 -12.01 7.79 -12.66
N ARG A 380 -11.55 8.29 -13.81
CA ARG A 380 -12.06 9.55 -14.36
C ARG A 380 -13.53 9.44 -14.71
N GLU A 381 -13.94 8.33 -15.33
CA GLU A 381 -15.34 8.01 -15.61
C GLU A 381 -16.16 7.97 -14.31
N ALA A 382 -15.70 7.22 -13.31
CA ALA A 382 -16.37 7.12 -12.00
C ALA A 382 -16.40 8.44 -11.19
N ILE A 383 -15.52 9.40 -11.49
CA ILE A 383 -15.60 10.74 -10.91
C ILE A 383 -16.68 11.58 -11.59
N ARG A 384 -16.82 11.45 -12.92
CA ARG A 384 -17.85 12.16 -13.70
C ARG A 384 -19.24 11.56 -13.49
N LYS A 385 -19.32 10.24 -13.45
CA LYS A 385 -20.53 9.42 -13.34
C LYS A 385 -20.39 8.43 -12.17
N PRO A 386 -20.65 8.83 -10.92
CA PRO A 386 -20.43 8.03 -9.71
C PRO A 386 -21.06 6.63 -9.72
N GLU A 387 -22.18 6.46 -10.40
CA GLU A 387 -22.88 5.19 -10.63
C GLU A 387 -22.00 4.14 -11.33
N THR A 388 -21.04 4.58 -12.15
CA THR A 388 -20.08 3.71 -12.84
C THR A 388 -18.97 3.18 -11.93
N ALA A 389 -18.84 3.65 -10.68
CA ALA A 389 -17.78 3.23 -9.77
C ALA A 389 -17.80 1.73 -9.46
N ALA A 390 -18.99 1.13 -9.33
CA ALA A 390 -19.13 -0.31 -9.16
C ALA A 390 -18.63 -1.06 -10.40
N ARG A 391 -19.01 -0.61 -11.60
CA ARG A 391 -18.56 -1.15 -12.89
C ARG A 391 -17.04 -1.03 -13.05
N ALA A 392 -16.45 0.10 -12.69
CA ALA A 392 -15.01 0.31 -12.67
C ALA A 392 -14.29 -0.68 -11.74
N ALA A 393 -14.84 -0.92 -10.55
CA ALA A 393 -14.30 -1.90 -9.61
C ALA A 393 -14.42 -3.34 -10.15
N THR A 394 -15.55 -3.68 -10.78
CA THR A 394 -15.77 -4.95 -11.48
C THR A 394 -14.73 -5.16 -12.57
N PHE A 395 -14.51 -4.16 -13.43
CA PHE A 395 -13.53 -4.23 -14.51
C PHE A 395 -12.11 -4.53 -13.99
N MET A 396 -11.74 -3.89 -12.89
CA MET A 396 -10.47 -4.11 -12.21
C MET A 396 -10.40 -5.43 -11.41
N GLY A 397 -11.49 -6.20 -11.33
CA GLY A 397 -11.56 -7.42 -10.52
C GLY A 397 -11.44 -7.14 -9.03
N HIS A 398 -12.14 -6.12 -8.54
CA HIS A 398 -12.26 -5.78 -7.13
C HIS A 398 -13.63 -6.21 -6.58
N ALA A 399 -13.67 -6.58 -5.29
CA ALA A 399 -14.92 -6.84 -4.57
C ALA A 399 -15.51 -5.58 -3.91
N SER A 400 -14.79 -4.44 -3.97
CA SER A 400 -15.23 -3.15 -3.42
C SER A 400 -14.65 -1.96 -4.18
N THR A 401 -15.39 -0.87 -4.22
CA THR A 401 -14.96 0.39 -4.86
C THR A 401 -13.78 1.04 -4.12
N ARG A 402 -13.62 0.79 -2.80
CA ARG A 402 -12.47 1.25 -2.00
C ARG A 402 -11.12 0.92 -2.66
N SER A 403 -11.04 -0.22 -3.33
CA SER A 403 -9.81 -0.69 -3.98
C SER A 403 -9.40 0.15 -5.20
N LEU A 404 -10.32 0.92 -5.81
CA LEU A 404 -10.03 1.81 -6.95
C LEU A 404 -9.05 2.93 -6.59
N MET A 405 -9.03 3.37 -5.33
CA MET A 405 -8.08 4.39 -4.86
C MET A 405 -6.61 3.94 -5.02
N SER A 406 -6.37 2.63 -5.07
CA SER A 406 -5.01 2.09 -5.11
C SER A 406 -4.35 2.09 -6.49
N TYR A 407 -5.10 2.42 -7.56
CA TYR A 407 -4.63 2.32 -8.94
C TYR A 407 -4.86 3.59 -9.73
N GLY A 408 -3.83 4.05 -10.46
CA GLY A 408 -3.92 5.17 -11.39
C GLY A 408 -4.28 6.51 -10.74
N ARG A 409 -4.22 7.59 -11.52
CA ARG A 409 -4.73 8.92 -11.15
C ARG A 409 -5.69 9.38 -12.24
N ALA A 410 -6.85 9.92 -11.87
CA ALA A 410 -7.83 10.38 -12.87
C ALA A 410 -7.24 11.43 -13.84
N ALA A 411 -6.34 12.30 -13.34
CA ALA A 411 -5.60 13.28 -14.15
C ALA A 411 -4.63 12.67 -15.18
N HIS A 412 -4.39 11.35 -15.15
CA HIS A 412 -3.55 10.65 -16.12
C HIS A 412 -4.36 9.86 -17.14
N ALA A 413 -5.68 9.99 -17.11
CA ALA A 413 -6.53 9.45 -18.14
C ALA A 413 -6.34 10.27 -19.43
N ARG A 414 -6.15 9.59 -20.55
CA ARG A 414 -5.94 10.14 -21.90
C ARG A 414 -7.20 10.09 -22.77
N GLY A 415 -8.19 9.28 -22.41
CA GLY A 415 -9.45 9.14 -23.14
C GLY A 415 -9.38 8.03 -24.18
N GLY A 416 -10.44 7.93 -24.99
CA GLY A 416 -10.51 6.98 -26.10
C GLY A 416 -10.65 5.52 -25.67
N ARG A 417 -11.26 5.25 -24.51
CA ARG A 417 -11.60 3.89 -24.09
C ARG A 417 -13.02 3.84 -23.53
N ARG A 418 -13.80 2.90 -24.03
CA ARG A 418 -15.14 2.56 -23.54
C ARG A 418 -15.07 1.16 -22.93
N PHE A 419 -15.71 1.00 -21.78
CA PHE A 419 -15.58 -0.22 -20.99
C PHE A 419 -16.93 -0.69 -20.49
N GLN A 420 -17.12 -2.00 -20.56
CA GLN A 420 -18.13 -2.69 -19.76
C GLN A 420 -17.52 -3.87 -19.03
N ALA A 421 -18.11 -4.23 -17.89
CA ALA A 421 -17.69 -5.39 -17.13
C ALA A 421 -18.82 -6.00 -16.32
N ARG A 422 -18.83 -7.33 -16.26
CA ARG A 422 -19.68 -8.15 -15.38
C ARG A 422 -18.81 -9.10 -14.58
N ALA A 423 -19.14 -9.36 -13.33
CA ALA A 423 -18.49 -10.37 -12.50
C ALA A 423 -19.54 -11.17 -11.73
N GLU A 424 -19.11 -12.30 -11.18
CA GLU A 424 -19.98 -13.20 -10.41
C GLU A 424 -20.47 -12.57 -9.11
N ARG A 425 -19.59 -11.84 -8.39
CA ARG A 425 -19.95 -11.21 -7.13
C ARG A 425 -20.29 -9.74 -7.31
N GLN A 426 -21.38 -9.31 -6.68
CA GLN A 426 -21.72 -7.89 -6.59
C GLN A 426 -20.63 -7.09 -5.85
N VAL A 427 -20.30 -5.92 -6.39
CA VAL A 427 -19.29 -5.04 -5.80
C VAL A 427 -19.89 -4.28 -4.62
N ARG A 428 -19.21 -4.31 -3.49
CA ARG A 428 -19.56 -3.49 -2.32
C ARG A 428 -19.23 -2.02 -2.60
N SER A 429 -20.25 -1.17 -2.67
CA SER A 429 -20.07 0.27 -2.80
C SER A 429 -19.59 0.87 -1.48
N VAL A 430 -18.42 1.49 -1.52
CA VAL A 430 -17.81 2.23 -0.43
C VAL A 430 -17.48 3.63 -0.95
N PRO A 431 -17.66 4.70 -0.16
CA PRO A 431 -17.23 6.05 -0.48
C PRO A 431 -15.82 6.09 -1.08
N VAL A 432 -15.71 6.58 -2.32
CA VAL A 432 -14.45 6.58 -3.10
C VAL A 432 -13.80 7.95 -3.14
N THR A 433 -14.56 9.03 -3.00
CA THR A 433 -14.02 10.40 -2.98
C THR A 433 -13.76 10.91 -1.57
N PHE A 434 -12.87 11.90 -1.44
CA PHE A 434 -12.61 12.55 -0.15
C PHE A 434 -13.88 13.20 0.41
N LYS A 435 -14.65 13.90 -0.44
CA LYS A 435 -15.94 14.50 -0.08
C LYS A 435 -16.96 13.47 0.43
N GLN A 436 -17.08 12.31 -0.21
CA GLN A 436 -17.97 11.25 0.28
C GLN A 436 -17.49 10.67 1.61
N LYS A 437 -16.17 10.58 1.83
CA LYS A 437 -15.61 10.12 3.11
C LYS A 437 -15.76 11.13 4.24
N THR A 438 -15.63 12.42 3.97
CA THR A 438 -15.89 13.47 4.96
C THR A 438 -17.36 13.46 5.34
N ALA A 439 -18.27 13.40 4.37
CA ALA A 439 -19.71 13.27 4.62
C ALA A 439 -20.06 12.04 5.47
N VAL A 440 -19.49 10.86 5.17
CA VAL A 440 -19.71 9.65 5.99
C VAL A 440 -19.10 9.77 7.39
N ARG A 441 -17.96 10.44 7.54
CA ARG A 441 -17.36 10.69 8.86
C ARG A 441 -18.17 11.68 9.68
N GLU A 442 -18.69 12.72 9.05
CA GLU A 442 -19.56 13.72 9.67
C GLU A 442 -20.89 13.08 10.09
N ALA A 443 -21.50 12.28 9.22
CA ALA A 443 -22.70 11.50 9.55
C ALA A 443 -22.44 10.53 10.72
N ALA A 444 -21.32 9.79 10.69
CA ALA A 444 -20.97 8.88 11.79
C ALA A 444 -20.68 9.61 13.11
N ARG A 445 -20.09 10.80 13.07
CA ARG A 445 -19.90 11.67 14.24
C ARG A 445 -21.23 12.19 14.76
N ALA A 446 -22.16 12.58 13.88
CA ALA A 446 -23.49 13.02 14.26
C ALA A 446 -24.30 11.87 14.91
N THR A 447 -24.25 10.66 14.37
CA THR A 447 -24.90 9.47 14.97
C THR A 447 -24.27 9.09 16.31
N ALA A 448 -22.95 9.16 16.43
CA ALA A 448 -22.27 8.92 17.72
C ALA A 448 -22.65 9.98 18.77
N ALA A 449 -22.73 11.26 18.36
CA ALA A 449 -23.16 12.35 19.22
C ALA A 449 -24.62 12.19 19.67
N SER A 450 -25.53 11.73 18.78
CA SER A 450 -26.93 11.48 19.14
C SER A 450 -27.09 10.26 20.05
N ALA A 451 -26.24 9.24 19.91
CA ALA A 451 -26.23 8.06 20.78
C ALA A 451 -25.75 8.39 22.20
N THR A 452 -24.81 9.33 22.36
CA THR A 452 -24.41 9.87 23.68
C THR A 452 -25.41 10.85 24.28
N ALA A 453 -26.32 11.41 23.47
CA ALA A 453 -27.38 12.32 23.91
C ALA A 453 -28.70 11.61 24.22
N ALA A 454 -28.77 10.28 24.10
CA ALA A 454 -29.92 9.52 24.57
C ALA A 454 -30.04 9.69 26.10
N PRO A 455 -31.18 10.17 26.63
CA PRO A 455 -31.33 10.40 28.06
C PRO A 455 -31.19 9.08 28.79
N VAL A 456 -30.28 9.06 29.77
CA VAL A 456 -30.13 7.94 30.71
C VAL A 456 -31.51 7.66 31.31
N PRO A 457 -32.07 6.44 31.22
CA PRO A 457 -33.33 6.13 31.85
C PRO A 457 -33.20 6.40 33.35
N ASN A 458 -34.11 7.22 33.86
CA ASN A 458 -34.16 7.65 35.24
C ASN A 458 -34.04 6.41 36.17
N LEU A 459 -32.96 6.31 36.95
CA LEU A 459 -32.67 5.18 37.84
C LEU A 459 -33.82 4.89 38.84
N GLY A 460 -34.73 5.85 39.06
CA GLY A 460 -35.96 5.66 39.83
C GLY A 460 -37.01 4.75 39.19
N ALA A 461 -36.98 4.52 37.87
CA ALA A 461 -37.95 3.67 37.17
C ALA A 461 -37.65 2.16 37.26
N LEU A 462 -36.40 1.78 37.59
CA LEU A 462 -35.99 0.38 37.81
C LEU A 462 -36.22 -0.09 39.25
N ALA A 463 -36.63 0.79 40.16
CA ALA A 463 -37.04 0.43 41.52
C ALA A 463 -38.53 0.05 41.58
N ARG A 464 -39.00 -0.82 40.66
CA ARG A 464 -40.22 -1.59 40.93
C ARG A 464 -39.83 -2.71 41.90
N ARG A 465 -40.27 -2.54 43.15
CA ARG A 465 -40.16 -3.52 44.24
C ARG A 465 -40.49 -4.92 43.71
N LEU A 466 -39.50 -5.81 43.76
CA LEU A 466 -39.76 -7.24 43.72
C LEU A 466 -40.70 -7.57 44.89
N PRO A 467 -41.82 -8.27 44.67
CA PRO A 467 -42.64 -8.75 45.78
C PRO A 467 -41.80 -9.70 46.62
N ALA A 468 -41.71 -9.42 47.92
CA ALA A 468 -41.00 -10.27 48.87
C ALA A 468 -41.62 -11.68 48.85
N PRO A 469 -40.81 -12.76 48.76
CA PRO A 469 -41.34 -14.10 48.91
C PRO A 469 -41.88 -14.27 50.32
N ALA A 470 -43.16 -14.63 50.42
CA ALA A 470 -43.76 -15.04 51.68
C ALA A 470 -43.04 -16.29 52.22
N GLY A 471 -42.64 -16.26 53.50
CA GLY A 471 -42.37 -17.50 54.24
C GLY A 471 -40.93 -17.78 54.69
N LEU A 472 -40.04 -16.80 54.79
CA LEU A 472 -38.76 -17.01 55.47
C LEU A 472 -38.54 -15.99 56.58
N THR A 473 -38.98 -16.37 57.78
CA THR A 473 -38.61 -15.72 59.04
C THR A 473 -37.15 -16.05 59.33
N PRO A 474 -36.24 -15.06 59.39
CA PRO A 474 -34.87 -15.33 59.82
C PRO A 474 -34.84 -15.64 61.33
N PRO A 475 -34.01 -16.60 61.79
CA PRO A 475 -33.93 -16.93 63.21
C PRO A 475 -33.39 -15.73 64.00
N ARG A 476 -34.06 -15.42 65.12
CA ARG A 476 -33.61 -14.42 66.09
C ARG A 476 -32.31 -14.91 66.75
N GLY A 477 -31.18 -14.38 66.30
CA GLY A 477 -29.91 -14.46 67.04
C GLY A 477 -29.97 -13.67 68.36
N PRO A 478 -29.10 -13.99 69.33
CA PRO A 478 -29.12 -13.36 70.64
C PRO A 478 -28.78 -11.87 70.56
N LYS A 479 -29.49 -11.05 71.33
CA LYS A 479 -29.30 -9.59 71.39
C LYS A 479 -27.93 -9.26 72.01
N LEU A 480 -27.17 -8.39 71.35
CA LEU A 480 -25.88 -7.88 71.83
C LEU A 480 -26.06 -6.88 73.01
N PRO A 481 -25.17 -6.91 74.02
CA PRO A 481 -25.39 -6.28 75.33
C PRO A 481 -24.92 -4.82 75.40
N TRP A 482 -25.40 -3.94 74.51
CA TRP A 482 -25.10 -2.50 74.61
C TRP A 482 -26.22 -1.59 74.09
N LYS A 483 -27.47 -2.07 74.13
CA LYS A 483 -28.65 -1.21 74.09
C LYS A 483 -29.40 -1.32 75.41
N ARG A 484 -29.11 -0.41 76.32
CA ARG A 484 -30.07 0.10 77.31
C ARG A 484 -30.33 1.55 76.99
#